data_AF-A0A1G4H6W7-F1
#
_entry.id   AF-A0A1G4H6W7-F1
#
_cell.length_a   1.000
_cell.length_b   1.000
_cell.length_c   1.000
_cell.angle_alpha   90.00
_cell.angle_beta   90.00
_cell.angle_gamma   90.00
#
_symmetry.space_group_name_H-M   'P 1'
#
loop_
_entity.id
_entity.type
_entity.pdbx_description
1 polymer ?
#
loop_
_entity_poly.entity_id
_entity_poly.type
_entity_poly.pdbx_seq_one_letter_code
_entity_poly.pdbx_strand_id
1 'polypeptide(L)'
;MLIEKYDEKPKFEIGFSPFYFISYPLYNIQCRSILYKYLNHYDQNVTYSPLVNIKNLNIKTYVICILNSLHQIYQDEGIGGLYKGLIPMLAHIISKKSIYYLLEKIHFAIRSRKSREQRRGQQNGGKAPRRYDHGFEDDAGCEDGREDGREDGRDDNREDASNFIGDEINLQVVRQMEMVREDGDSVKKKKKKKYFHLSFYHSFYEYLSCILSYPLLNISTKLIVFQNNSLSLMSNLKDIVQLTYLYDGVHGFFRGLNNYLLIQSMEKILNCFLYRAFSDSCSYEKVLTIKVVLSTCLNTIMAPYIQYSILNRSQSLVPGLCKDTTFNHFFCNFHWKSHLSNVSVGLAVAGIQLIIIALLPRDTPKSDEVVDQEKDEYF
;
A
#
# COMPACT_ATOMS: atom_id res chain seq x y z
N MET A 1 -4.84 -13.16 4.04
CA MET A 1 -5.43 -12.15 4.95
C MET A 1 -5.41 -10.69 4.53
N LEU A 2 -4.29 -9.94 4.42
CA LEU A 2 -4.34 -8.60 3.76
C LEU A 2 -4.94 -8.70 2.34
N ILE A 3 -4.81 -9.90 1.75
CA ILE A 3 -5.36 -10.29 0.46
C ILE A 3 -6.77 -10.91 0.47
N GLU A 4 -7.27 -11.38 1.62
CA GLU A 4 -8.64 -11.94 1.69
C GLU A 4 -9.72 -10.86 1.60
N LYS A 5 -9.41 -9.61 1.99
CA LYS A 5 -10.29 -8.46 1.71
C LYS A 5 -10.45 -8.19 0.19
N TYR A 6 -9.70 -8.86 -0.70
CA TYR A 6 -9.67 -8.60 -2.15
C TYR A 6 -10.50 -9.56 -3.02
N ASP A 7 -11.11 -10.62 -2.47
CA ASP A 7 -12.13 -11.42 -3.18
C ASP A 7 -13.57 -11.02 -2.78
N GLU A 8 -13.71 -10.09 -1.83
CA GLU A 8 -15.00 -9.46 -1.50
C GLU A 8 -15.36 -8.33 -2.49
N LYS A 9 -16.66 -8.03 -2.62
CA LYS A 9 -17.13 -6.86 -3.38
C LYS A 9 -16.48 -5.59 -2.81
N PRO A 10 -16.01 -4.66 -3.66
CA PRO A 10 -15.39 -3.44 -3.18
C PRO A 10 -16.38 -2.66 -2.30
N LYS A 11 -15.96 -2.32 -1.08
CA LYS A 11 -16.73 -1.53 -0.11
C LYS A 11 -16.14 -0.12 -0.07
N PHE A 12 -16.99 0.89 -0.17
CA PHE A 12 -16.57 2.28 -0.04
C PHE A 12 -16.52 2.65 1.44
N GLU A 13 -15.31 2.69 2.01
CA GLU A 13 -15.10 3.08 3.40
C GLU A 13 -14.48 4.49 3.46
N ILE A 14 -15.26 5.47 3.92
CA ILE A 14 -14.75 6.80 4.28
C ILE A 14 -13.98 6.67 5.58
N GLY A 15 -12.74 6.20 5.50
CA GLY A 15 -11.83 6.13 6.66
C GLY A 15 -11.30 7.50 7.05
N PHE A 16 -12.17 8.42 7.46
CA PHE A 16 -11.79 9.67 8.10
C PHE A 16 -12.10 9.55 9.60
N SER A 17 -11.06 9.68 10.41
CA SER A 17 -11.22 9.64 11.86
C SER A 17 -11.64 11.03 12.38
N PRO A 18 -12.63 11.15 13.29
CA PRO A 18 -12.97 12.42 13.93
C PRO A 18 -11.77 13.14 14.56
N PHE A 19 -10.76 12.38 15.00
CA PHE A 19 -9.49 12.90 15.55
C PHE A 19 -8.70 13.77 14.57
N TYR A 20 -8.98 13.70 13.27
CA TYR A 20 -8.32 14.52 12.27
C TYR A 20 -8.70 16.01 12.39
N PHE A 21 -9.96 16.33 12.73
CA PHE A 21 -10.35 17.73 12.96
C PHE A 21 -9.64 18.30 14.19
N ILE A 22 -9.50 17.49 15.24
CA ILE A 22 -8.84 17.89 16.50
C ILE A 22 -7.34 18.12 16.28
N SER A 23 -6.71 17.31 15.43
CA SER A 23 -5.26 17.39 15.15
C SER A 23 -4.90 18.38 14.04
N TYR A 24 -5.87 18.86 13.25
CA TYR A 24 -5.60 19.76 12.12
C TYR A 24 -4.88 21.07 12.49
N PRO A 25 -5.26 21.79 13.58
CA PRO A 25 -4.55 23.00 13.97
C PRO A 25 -3.05 22.76 14.23
N LEU A 26 -2.68 21.59 14.77
CA LEU A 26 -1.28 21.22 14.98
C LEU A 26 -0.56 20.99 13.64
N TYR A 27 -1.22 20.32 12.69
CA TYR A 27 -0.71 20.15 11.33
C TYR A 27 -0.52 21.51 10.62
N ASN A 28 -1.44 22.44 10.80
CA ASN A 28 -1.36 23.79 10.25
C ASN A 28 -0.15 24.55 10.82
N ILE A 29 0.02 24.56 12.16
CA ILE A 29 1.19 25.17 12.82
C ILE A 29 2.49 24.53 12.30
N GLN A 30 2.54 23.20 12.18
CA GLN A 30 3.71 22.50 11.65
C GLN A 30 4.03 22.96 10.22
N CYS A 31 3.03 23.02 9.34
CA CYS A 31 3.22 23.47 7.96
C CYS A 31 3.73 24.91 7.93
N ARG A 32 3.10 25.82 8.67
CA ARG A 32 3.53 27.23 8.75
C ARG A 32 4.95 27.37 9.28
N SER A 33 5.32 26.63 10.33
CA SER A 33 6.66 26.65 10.90
C SER A 33 7.75 26.20 9.90
N ILE A 34 7.47 25.16 9.10
CA ILE A 34 8.38 24.69 8.05
C ILE A 34 8.53 25.74 6.95
N LEU A 35 7.40 26.32 6.50
CA LEU A 35 7.33 27.16 5.31
C LEU A 35 7.74 28.62 5.58
N TYR A 36 7.65 29.07 6.83
CA TYR A 36 7.97 30.44 7.24
C TYR A 36 9.34 30.92 6.78
N LYS A 37 10.36 30.06 6.88
CA LYS A 37 11.74 30.36 6.47
C LYS A 37 11.91 30.62 4.97
N TYR A 38 10.94 30.18 4.16
CA TYR A 38 11.01 30.20 2.70
C TYR A 38 9.96 31.13 2.08
N LEU A 39 9.22 31.87 2.89
CA LEU A 39 8.21 32.82 2.44
C LEU A 39 8.82 33.97 1.63
N ASN A 40 8.21 34.25 0.48
CA ASN A 40 8.49 35.46 -0.27
C ASN A 40 7.73 36.63 0.38
N HIS A 41 8.40 37.34 1.28
CA HIS A 41 7.81 38.49 1.97
C HIS A 41 7.55 39.62 0.96
N TYR A 42 6.27 39.92 0.72
CA TYR A 42 5.85 41.06 -0.09
C TYR A 42 5.74 42.34 0.75
N ASP A 43 5.48 42.22 2.05
CA ASP A 43 5.31 43.36 2.96
C ASP A 43 6.44 43.38 4.02
N GLN A 44 7.27 44.42 3.97
CA GLN A 44 8.34 44.66 4.97
C GLN A 44 7.78 45.06 6.34
N ASN A 45 6.48 45.37 6.45
CA ASN A 45 5.87 45.91 7.66
C ASN A 45 5.27 44.85 8.58
N VAL A 46 5.04 43.62 8.08
CA VAL A 46 4.52 42.54 8.92
C VAL A 46 5.69 41.76 9.51
N THR A 47 6.18 42.28 10.63
CA THR A 47 7.22 41.63 11.44
C THR A 47 6.58 40.45 12.18
N TYR A 48 6.50 39.30 11.54
CA TYR A 48 6.15 38.08 12.25
C TYR A 48 7.28 37.76 13.22
N SER A 49 6.95 37.67 14.52
CA SER A 49 7.87 37.12 15.52
C SER A 49 8.39 35.78 15.00
N PRO A 50 9.72 35.56 14.95
CA PRO A 50 10.26 34.30 14.47
C PRO A 50 9.64 33.18 15.32
N LEU A 51 8.86 32.31 14.67
CA LEU A 51 8.01 31.35 15.38
C LEU A 51 8.83 30.43 16.29
N VAL A 52 10.15 30.28 16.07
CA VAL A 52 10.99 29.44 16.93
C VAL A 52 12.48 29.85 16.88
N ASN A 53 13.08 30.25 18.01
CA ASN A 53 14.53 30.22 18.21
C ASN A 53 14.93 28.87 18.85
N ILE A 54 15.27 27.89 17.99
CA ILE A 54 15.53 26.49 18.32
C ILE A 54 16.98 26.31 18.79
N LYS A 55 17.37 26.90 19.92
CA LYS A 55 18.73 26.66 20.47
C LYS A 55 18.78 25.87 21.77
N ASN A 56 17.68 25.72 22.51
CA ASN A 56 17.57 24.80 23.64
C ASN A 56 16.09 24.63 24.04
N LEU A 57 15.50 23.45 23.84
CA LEU A 57 14.11 23.21 24.23
C LEU A 57 13.98 22.13 25.31
N ASN A 58 13.43 22.55 26.44
CA ASN A 58 12.78 21.67 27.42
C ASN A 58 11.35 21.36 26.91
N ILE A 59 10.76 20.22 27.29
CA ILE A 59 9.40 19.81 26.88
C ILE A 59 8.38 20.92 27.21
N LYS A 60 8.56 21.60 28.35
CA LYS A 60 7.75 22.76 28.75
C LYS A 60 7.81 23.89 27.72
N THR A 61 9.00 24.20 27.21
CA THR A 61 9.21 25.24 26.19
C THR A 61 8.53 24.89 24.87
N TYR A 62 8.51 23.61 24.51
CA TYR A 62 7.84 23.13 23.29
C TYR A 62 6.32 23.31 23.37
N VAL A 63 5.71 22.92 24.49
CA VAL A 63 4.27 23.10 24.73
C VAL A 63 3.90 24.59 24.73
N ILE A 64 4.69 25.44 25.40
CA ILE A 64 4.48 26.88 25.40
C ILE A 64 4.56 27.45 23.98
N CYS A 65 5.52 27.01 23.15
CA CYS A 65 5.62 27.46 21.76
C CYS A 65 4.38 27.10 20.93
N ILE A 66 3.85 25.88 21.09
CA ILE A 66 2.64 25.46 20.38
C ILE A 66 1.44 26.32 20.80
N LEU A 67 1.24 26.54 22.10
CA LEU A 67 0.14 27.34 22.61
C LEU A 67 0.24 28.80 22.17
N ASN A 68 1.45 29.38 22.20
CA ASN A 68 1.69 30.73 21.72
C ASN A 68 1.43 30.86 20.21
N SER A 69 1.86 29.86 19.42
CA SER A 69 1.61 29.84 17.97
C SER A 69 0.11 29.72 17.67
N LEU A 70 -0.62 28.89 18.42
CA LEU A 70 -2.08 28.76 18.31
C LEU A 70 -2.78 30.08 18.65
N HIS A 71 -2.36 30.71 19.75
CA HIS A 71 -2.90 32.00 20.18
C HIS A 71 -2.63 33.09 19.15
N GLN A 72 -1.42 33.16 18.60
CA GLN A 72 -1.06 34.11 17.57
C GLN A 72 -1.93 33.96 16.31
N ILE A 73 -2.08 32.74 15.78
CA ILE A 73 -2.94 32.50 14.60
C ILE A 73 -4.40 32.87 14.90
N TYR A 74 -4.88 32.58 16.11
CA TYR A 74 -6.23 32.94 16.52
C TYR A 74 -6.44 34.46 16.60
N GLN A 75 -5.46 35.22 17.09
CA GLN A 75 -5.54 36.69 17.13
C GLN A 75 -5.42 37.31 15.73
N ASP A 76 -4.53 36.80 14.88
CA ASP A 76 -4.21 37.38 13.57
C ASP A 76 -5.26 37.02 12.49
N GLU A 77 -5.76 35.78 12.48
CA GLU A 77 -6.63 35.23 11.42
C GLU A 77 -7.94 34.60 11.94
N GLY A 78 -8.15 34.56 13.27
CA GLY A 78 -9.30 33.92 13.88
C GLY A 78 -9.34 32.39 13.74
N ILE A 79 -10.50 31.80 14.03
CA ILE A 79 -10.74 30.35 13.91
C ILE A 79 -10.57 29.86 12.46
N GLY A 80 -10.89 30.71 11.48
CA GLY A 80 -10.71 30.42 10.06
C GLY A 80 -9.24 30.18 9.70
N GLY A 81 -8.30 30.88 10.33
CA GLY A 81 -6.86 30.69 10.15
C GLY A 81 -6.36 29.32 10.62
N LEU A 82 -6.88 28.82 11.76
CA LEU A 82 -6.51 27.51 12.31
C LEU A 82 -6.92 26.35 11.39
N TYR A 83 -8.04 26.49 10.69
CA TYR A 83 -8.56 25.48 9.76
C TYR A 83 -8.34 25.83 8.28
N LYS A 84 -7.47 26.80 8.00
CA LYS A 84 -7.12 27.21 6.65
C LYS A 84 -6.53 26.03 5.86
N GLY A 85 -7.03 25.79 4.65
CA GLY A 85 -6.63 24.64 3.83
C GLY A 85 -7.35 23.32 4.14
N LEU A 86 -8.20 23.24 5.18
CA LEU A 86 -8.86 22.00 5.58
C LEU A 86 -9.82 21.49 4.50
N ILE A 87 -10.66 22.37 3.94
CA ILE A 87 -11.66 22.00 2.93
C ILE A 87 -11.02 21.34 1.69
N PRO A 88 -10.02 21.94 1.02
CA PRO A 88 -9.36 21.28 -0.10
C PRO A 88 -8.61 20.01 0.32
N MET A 89 -8.14 19.91 1.58
CA MET A 89 -7.54 18.69 2.10
C MET A 89 -8.54 17.54 2.26
N LEU A 90 -9.72 17.81 2.80
CA LEU A 90 -10.82 16.85 2.89
C LEU A 90 -11.29 16.42 1.51
N ALA A 91 -11.45 17.38 0.60
CA ALA A 91 -11.78 17.11 -0.80
C ALA A 91 -10.75 16.21 -1.47
N HIS A 92 -9.45 16.42 -1.21
CA HIS A 92 -8.37 15.54 -1.68
C HIS A 92 -8.56 14.10 -1.16
N ILE A 93 -8.76 13.92 0.15
CA ILE A 93 -8.90 12.59 0.77
C ILE A 93 -10.12 11.84 0.19
N ILE A 94 -11.26 12.53 0.10
CA ILE A 94 -12.50 11.95 -0.42
C ILE A 94 -12.33 11.61 -1.91
N SER A 95 -11.77 12.53 -2.70
CA SER A 95 -11.55 12.32 -4.13
C SER A 95 -10.61 11.16 -4.40
N LYS A 96 -9.49 11.08 -3.68
CA LYS A 96 -8.53 9.96 -3.77
C LYS A 96 -9.22 8.62 -3.56
N LYS A 97 -10.00 8.48 -2.47
CA LYS A 97 -10.72 7.23 -2.17
C LYS A 97 -11.83 6.93 -3.16
N SER A 98 -12.57 7.94 -3.60
CA SER A 98 -13.64 7.79 -4.59
C SER A 98 -13.10 7.29 -5.94
N ILE A 99 -12.04 7.91 -6.44
CA ILE A 99 -11.38 7.51 -7.69
C ILE A 99 -10.84 6.08 -7.57
N TYR A 100 -10.16 5.77 -6.47
CA TYR A 100 -9.65 4.42 -6.21
C TYR A 100 -10.78 3.37 -6.24
N TYR A 101 -11.89 3.63 -5.54
CA TYR A 101 -13.06 2.75 -5.50
C TYR A 101 -13.69 2.54 -6.89
N LEU A 102 -13.83 3.61 -7.67
CA LEU A 102 -14.36 3.53 -9.03
C LEU A 102 -13.49 2.66 -9.93
N LEU A 103 -12.17 2.84 -9.87
CA LEU A 103 -11.21 2.04 -10.64
C LEU A 103 -11.28 0.55 -10.25
N GLU A 104 -11.37 0.25 -8.96
CA GLU A 104 -11.51 -1.12 -8.46
C GLU A 104 -12.83 -1.76 -8.90
N LYS A 105 -13.95 -1.01 -8.85
CA LYS A 105 -15.26 -1.47 -9.33
C LYS A 105 -15.25 -1.76 -10.83
N ILE A 106 -14.60 -0.92 -11.63
CA ILE A 106 -14.44 -1.15 -13.08
C ILE A 106 -13.61 -2.41 -13.33
N HIS A 107 -12.49 -2.59 -12.62
CA HIS A 107 -11.67 -3.80 -12.72
C HIS A 107 -12.48 -5.06 -12.41
N PHE A 108 -13.22 -5.04 -11.30
CA PHE A 108 -14.07 -6.17 -10.88
C PHE A 108 -15.15 -6.50 -11.91
N ALA A 109 -15.78 -5.47 -12.50
CA ALA A 109 -16.77 -5.65 -13.56
C ALA A 109 -16.17 -6.30 -14.83
N ILE A 110 -14.97 -5.86 -15.26
CA ILE A 110 -14.28 -6.44 -16.42
C ILE A 110 -13.89 -7.90 -16.15
N ARG A 111 -13.32 -8.18 -14.96
CA ARG A 111 -12.92 -9.54 -14.56
C ARG A 111 -14.10 -10.50 -14.47
N SER A 112 -15.22 -10.04 -13.91
CA SER A 112 -16.44 -10.86 -13.80
C SER A 112 -17.08 -11.16 -15.17
N ARG A 113 -17.03 -10.23 -16.13
CA ARG A 113 -17.46 -10.47 -17.52
C ARG A 113 -16.62 -11.55 -18.20
N LYS A 114 -15.28 -11.44 -18.12
CA LYS A 114 -14.35 -12.43 -18.72
C LYS A 114 -14.54 -13.84 -18.18
N SER A 115 -14.80 -13.97 -16.87
CA SER A 115 -15.09 -15.27 -16.24
C SER A 115 -16.42 -15.88 -16.73
N ARG A 116 -17.47 -15.07 -16.91
CA ARG A 116 -18.77 -15.52 -17.46
C ARG A 116 -18.65 -15.97 -18.92
N GLU A 117 -17.83 -15.29 -19.70
CA GLU A 117 -17.58 -15.62 -21.11
C GLU A 117 -16.78 -16.93 -21.26
N GLN A 118 -15.76 -17.16 -20.43
CA GLN A 118 -15.04 -18.44 -20.38
C GLN A 118 -15.95 -19.62 -19.98
N ARG A 119 -16.85 -19.42 -19.00
CA ARG A 119 -17.83 -20.45 -18.62
C ARG A 119 -18.82 -20.78 -19.75
N ARG A 120 -19.23 -19.79 -20.55
CA ARG A 120 -20.08 -20.00 -21.74
C ARG A 120 -19.35 -20.73 -22.86
N GLY A 121 -18.07 -20.44 -23.08
CA GLY A 121 -17.24 -21.15 -24.07
C GLY A 121 -17.03 -22.63 -23.73
N GLN A 122 -16.85 -22.96 -22.44
CA GLN A 122 -16.62 -24.34 -22.01
C GLN A 122 -17.89 -25.20 -22.02
N GLN A 123 -19.07 -24.60 -21.79
CA GLN A 123 -20.36 -25.29 -21.99
C GLN A 123 -20.67 -25.58 -23.47
N ASN A 124 -20.23 -24.72 -24.40
CA ASN A 124 -20.41 -24.97 -25.84
C ASN A 124 -19.38 -25.96 -26.43
N GLY A 125 -18.23 -26.15 -25.80
CA GLY A 125 -17.20 -27.12 -26.24
C GLY A 125 -17.43 -28.57 -25.79
N GLY A 126 -18.44 -28.85 -24.97
CA GLY A 126 -18.71 -30.17 -24.39
C GLY A 126 -19.53 -31.14 -25.24
N LYS A 127 -19.95 -30.77 -26.46
CA LYS A 127 -20.64 -31.69 -27.38
C LYS A 127 -19.61 -32.37 -28.30
N ALA A 128 -18.94 -33.40 -27.80
CA ALA A 128 -18.17 -34.31 -28.65
C ALA A 128 -19.13 -35.17 -29.50
N PRO A 129 -18.78 -35.53 -30.75
CA PRO A 129 -19.63 -36.36 -31.59
C PRO A 129 -19.67 -37.79 -31.05
N ARG A 130 -20.86 -38.40 -31.10
CA ARG A 130 -21.09 -39.82 -30.78
C ARG A 130 -20.16 -40.68 -31.64
N ARG A 131 -19.34 -41.49 -30.97
CA ARG A 131 -18.49 -42.52 -31.56
C ARG A 131 -19.41 -43.55 -32.24
N TYR A 132 -19.33 -43.66 -33.56
CA TYR A 132 -19.98 -44.74 -34.30
C TYR A 132 -19.20 -46.03 -34.04
N ASP A 133 -19.96 -47.03 -33.62
CA ASP A 133 -19.55 -48.41 -33.47
C ASP A 133 -19.44 -49.04 -34.86
N HIS A 134 -18.37 -49.79 -35.10
CA HIS A 134 -18.30 -50.73 -36.22
C HIS A 134 -17.40 -51.88 -35.82
N GLY A 135 -18.03 -53.04 -35.56
CA GLY A 135 -17.35 -54.32 -35.48
C GLY A 135 -16.87 -54.77 -36.86
N PHE A 136 -15.81 -55.58 -36.84
CA PHE A 136 -15.54 -56.64 -37.79
C PHE A 136 -14.69 -57.68 -37.04
N GLU A 137 -15.33 -58.82 -36.74
CA GLU A 137 -14.68 -60.10 -36.48
C GLU A 137 -14.17 -60.64 -37.83
N ASP A 138 -12.97 -61.20 -37.85
CA ASP A 138 -12.57 -62.22 -38.83
C ASP A 138 -11.58 -63.19 -38.16
N ASP A 139 -12.03 -64.44 -38.10
CA ASP A 139 -11.35 -65.67 -37.68
C ASP A 139 -10.43 -66.22 -38.78
N ALA A 140 -9.27 -66.77 -38.38
CA ALA A 140 -8.54 -67.90 -38.99
C ALA A 140 -7.19 -68.05 -38.24
N GLY A 141 -6.70 -69.18 -37.75
CA GLY A 141 -7.01 -70.60 -37.87
C GLY A 141 -5.67 -71.38 -37.76
N CYS A 142 -5.61 -72.39 -36.89
CA CYS A 142 -4.80 -73.65 -36.82
C CYS A 142 -3.42 -73.76 -37.55
N GLU A 143 -2.42 -74.56 -37.20
CA GLU A 143 -2.07 -75.57 -36.17
C GLU A 143 -0.59 -75.99 -36.47
N ASP A 144 0.14 -76.39 -35.40
CA ASP A 144 1.12 -77.49 -35.27
C ASP A 144 2.39 -77.66 -36.16
N GLY A 145 3.51 -78.09 -35.52
CA GLY A 145 4.66 -78.69 -36.23
C GLY A 145 6.10 -78.52 -35.67
N ARG A 146 6.46 -79.31 -34.64
CA ARG A 146 7.75 -80.02 -34.31
C ARG A 146 9.18 -79.45 -34.54
N GLU A 147 9.97 -79.57 -33.45
CA GLU A 147 11.36 -80.12 -33.25
C GLU A 147 12.48 -79.78 -34.28
N ASP A 148 13.71 -79.36 -33.95
CA ASP A 148 14.73 -80.08 -33.17
C ASP A 148 16.08 -79.31 -33.11
N GLY A 149 16.84 -79.50 -32.01
CA GLY A 149 18.32 -79.53 -31.91
C GLY A 149 19.21 -78.26 -32.12
N ARG A 150 19.82 -77.76 -31.02
CA ARG A 150 21.30 -77.80 -30.77
C ARG A 150 21.72 -77.04 -29.50
N GLU A 151 22.45 -77.77 -28.66
CA GLU A 151 23.23 -77.31 -27.50
C GLU A 151 24.48 -76.52 -27.96
N ASP A 152 24.89 -75.48 -27.21
CA ASP A 152 26.21 -75.45 -26.57
C ASP A 152 26.33 -74.32 -25.53
N GLY A 153 27.15 -74.57 -24.51
CA GLY A 153 27.05 -74.00 -23.16
C GLY A 153 27.45 -72.53 -22.94
N ARG A 154 26.96 -72.00 -21.82
CA ARG A 154 27.78 -71.15 -20.94
C ARG A 154 27.24 -71.12 -19.51
N ASP A 155 28.15 -71.40 -18.60
CA ASP A 155 27.99 -71.56 -17.16
C ASP A 155 27.37 -70.37 -16.43
N ASP A 156 26.57 -70.76 -15.43
CA ASP A 156 26.30 -70.16 -14.13
C ASP A 156 26.95 -68.80 -13.79
N ASN A 157 26.09 -67.81 -13.60
CA ASN A 157 26.05 -67.06 -12.35
C ASN A 157 24.64 -66.48 -12.15
N ARG A 158 23.80 -67.24 -11.46
CA ARG A 158 22.60 -66.73 -10.79
C ARG A 158 23.05 -65.91 -9.58
N GLU A 159 23.06 -64.59 -9.73
CA GLU A 159 22.75 -63.73 -8.59
C GLU A 159 21.25 -63.49 -8.62
N ASP A 160 20.54 -64.25 -7.79
CA ASP A 160 19.14 -64.06 -7.45
C ASP A 160 18.95 -62.67 -6.81
N ALA A 161 18.83 -61.64 -7.62
CA ALA A 161 18.20 -60.38 -7.20
C ALA A 161 16.70 -60.63 -7.14
N SER A 162 16.23 -60.96 -5.94
CA SER A 162 14.84 -61.05 -5.55
C SER A 162 13.94 -60.04 -6.30
N ASN A 163 13.07 -60.56 -7.16
CA ASN A 163 11.85 -59.87 -7.59
C ASN A 163 10.95 -59.70 -6.36
N PHE A 164 11.28 -58.73 -5.51
CA PHE A 164 10.48 -58.35 -4.36
C PHE A 164 9.47 -57.31 -4.84
N ILE A 165 8.20 -57.70 -4.87
CA ILE A 165 7.03 -56.86 -5.20
C ILE A 165 7.05 -55.50 -4.47
N GLY A 166 7.79 -55.39 -3.36
CA GLY A 166 8.01 -54.16 -2.61
C GLY A 166 8.74 -53.04 -3.37
N ASP A 167 9.68 -53.33 -4.28
CA ASP A 167 10.48 -52.28 -4.94
C ASP A 167 9.69 -51.55 -6.04
N GLU A 168 8.86 -52.27 -6.80
CA GLU A 168 7.97 -51.68 -7.82
C GLU A 168 6.90 -50.80 -7.16
N ILE A 169 6.36 -51.24 -6.01
CA ILE A 169 5.39 -50.47 -5.22
C ILE A 169 6.06 -49.21 -4.63
N ASN A 170 7.28 -49.32 -4.13
CA ASN A 170 8.03 -48.21 -3.57
C ASN A 170 8.36 -47.16 -4.65
N LEU A 171 8.71 -47.60 -5.87
CA LEU A 171 8.94 -46.72 -7.01
C LEU A 171 7.66 -45.99 -7.46
N GLN A 172 6.51 -46.65 -7.43
CA GLN A 172 5.22 -46.03 -7.72
C GLN A 172 4.82 -44.99 -6.67
N VAL A 173 5.03 -45.27 -5.38
CA VAL A 173 4.74 -44.33 -4.29
C VAL A 173 5.64 -43.10 -4.38
N VAL A 174 6.93 -43.27 -4.69
CA VAL A 174 7.87 -42.15 -4.88
C VAL A 174 7.47 -41.28 -6.07
N ARG A 175 7.08 -41.88 -7.22
CA ARG A 175 6.56 -41.10 -8.37
C ARG A 175 5.27 -40.37 -8.06
N GLN A 176 4.35 -40.98 -7.31
CA GLN A 176 3.12 -40.31 -6.88
C GLN A 176 3.42 -39.14 -5.93
N MET A 177 4.37 -39.29 -5.01
CA MET A 177 4.83 -38.20 -4.15
C MET A 177 5.51 -37.08 -4.94
N GLU A 178 6.32 -37.39 -5.95
CA GLU A 178 6.94 -36.39 -6.83
C GLU A 178 5.91 -35.66 -7.68
N MET A 179 4.94 -36.35 -8.29
CA MET A 179 3.85 -35.71 -9.04
C MET A 179 2.98 -34.82 -8.15
N VAL A 180 2.62 -35.26 -6.94
CA VAL A 180 1.86 -34.45 -5.97
C VAL A 180 2.68 -33.22 -5.52
N ARG A 181 4.00 -33.36 -5.40
CA ARG A 181 4.91 -32.27 -5.06
C ARG A 181 5.06 -31.27 -6.21
N GLU A 182 5.16 -31.74 -7.45
CA GLU A 182 5.20 -30.90 -8.66
C GLU A 182 3.86 -30.18 -8.90
N ASP A 183 2.73 -30.85 -8.66
CA ASP A 183 1.41 -30.24 -8.69
C ASP A 183 1.24 -29.20 -7.57
N GLY A 184 1.73 -29.51 -6.36
CA GLY A 184 1.79 -28.57 -5.25
C GLY A 184 2.61 -27.32 -5.59
N ASP A 185 3.77 -27.47 -6.21
CA ASP A 185 4.64 -26.37 -6.60
C ASP A 185 4.12 -25.60 -7.82
N SER A 186 3.49 -26.26 -8.78
CA SER A 186 2.87 -25.62 -9.94
C SER A 186 1.62 -24.82 -9.54
N VAL A 187 0.82 -25.34 -8.61
CA VAL A 187 -0.33 -24.64 -8.00
C VAL A 187 0.15 -23.47 -7.14
N LYS A 188 1.22 -23.62 -6.34
CA LYS A 188 1.84 -22.51 -5.60
C LYS A 188 2.39 -21.43 -6.55
N LYS A 189 3.04 -21.82 -7.65
CA LYS A 189 3.54 -20.89 -8.69
C LYS A 189 2.39 -20.15 -9.41
N LYS A 190 1.31 -20.86 -9.77
CA LYS A 190 0.09 -20.27 -10.37
C LYS A 190 -0.62 -19.32 -9.40
N LYS A 191 -0.74 -19.70 -8.13
CA LYS A 191 -1.27 -18.84 -7.05
C LYS A 191 -0.41 -17.59 -6.89
N LYS A 192 0.91 -17.70 -6.75
CA LYS A 192 1.85 -16.57 -6.68
C LYS A 192 1.74 -15.61 -7.89
N LYS A 193 1.63 -16.14 -9.12
CA LYS A 193 1.45 -15.33 -10.34
C LYS A 193 0.12 -14.56 -10.37
N LYS A 194 -0.97 -15.17 -9.89
CA LYS A 194 -2.28 -14.53 -9.75
C LYS A 194 -2.27 -13.41 -8.69
N TYR A 195 -1.62 -13.63 -7.55
CA TYR A 195 -1.51 -12.63 -6.49
C TYR A 195 -0.62 -11.44 -6.88
N PHE A 196 0.47 -11.68 -7.61
CA PHE A 196 1.34 -10.62 -8.12
C PHE A 196 0.60 -9.66 -9.07
N HIS A 197 -0.17 -10.22 -10.01
CA HIS A 197 -0.91 -9.42 -10.99
C HIS A 197 -2.03 -8.59 -10.35
N LEU A 198 -2.65 -9.09 -9.27
CA LEU A 198 -3.65 -8.36 -8.50
C LEU A 198 -3.02 -7.22 -7.70
N SER A 199 -1.86 -7.46 -7.09
CA SER A 199 -1.10 -6.44 -6.34
C SER A 199 -0.65 -5.28 -7.24
N PHE A 200 -0.21 -5.57 -8.47
CA PHE A 200 0.20 -4.55 -9.43
C PHE A 200 -0.93 -3.58 -9.80
N TYR A 201 -2.13 -4.10 -10.11
CA TYR A 201 -3.28 -3.25 -10.45
C TYR A 201 -3.73 -2.38 -9.29
N HIS A 202 -3.69 -2.91 -8.07
CA HIS A 202 -4.03 -2.15 -6.87
C HIS A 202 -3.06 -0.97 -6.68
N SER A 203 -1.75 -1.21 -6.82
CA SER A 203 -0.74 -0.15 -6.79
C SER A 203 -0.97 0.88 -7.90
N PHE A 204 -1.29 0.43 -9.11
CA PHE A 204 -1.59 1.32 -10.23
C PHE A 204 -2.80 2.22 -9.97
N TYR A 205 -3.92 1.67 -9.48
CA TYR A 205 -5.12 2.45 -9.18
C TYR A 205 -4.88 3.47 -8.07
N GLU A 206 -4.09 3.10 -7.09
CA GLU A 206 -3.74 4.02 -6.03
C GLU A 206 -2.87 5.17 -6.52
N TYR A 207 -1.83 4.91 -7.32
CA TYR A 207 -1.03 5.97 -7.94
C TYR A 207 -1.86 6.87 -8.85
N LEU A 208 -2.74 6.29 -9.66
CA LEU A 208 -3.63 7.06 -10.53
C LEU A 208 -4.57 7.95 -9.70
N SER A 209 -5.13 7.43 -8.60
CA SER A 209 -5.95 8.21 -7.68
C SER A 209 -5.18 9.34 -6.99
N CYS A 210 -3.91 9.09 -6.64
CA CYS A 210 -3.00 10.08 -6.08
C CYS A 210 -2.74 11.22 -7.06
N ILE A 211 -2.45 10.91 -8.33
CA ILE A 211 -2.19 11.90 -9.37
C ILE A 211 -3.42 12.77 -9.63
N LEU A 212 -4.58 12.14 -9.82
CA LEU A 212 -5.82 12.86 -10.14
C LEU A 212 -6.32 13.74 -8.99
N SER A 213 -6.13 13.31 -7.74
CA SER A 213 -6.51 14.10 -6.55
C SER A 213 -5.44 15.11 -6.12
N TYR A 214 -4.25 15.10 -6.73
CA TYR A 214 -3.11 15.90 -6.30
C TYR A 214 -3.33 17.43 -6.31
N PRO A 215 -3.98 18.03 -7.33
CA PRO A 215 -4.19 19.47 -7.36
C PRO A 215 -4.86 20.01 -6.10
N LEU A 216 -5.82 19.27 -5.54
CA LEU A 216 -6.51 19.62 -4.28
C LEU A 216 -5.54 19.66 -3.09
N LEU A 217 -4.61 18.70 -3.03
CA LEU A 217 -3.58 18.67 -2.00
C LEU A 217 -2.60 19.84 -2.14
N ASN A 218 -2.21 20.18 -3.37
CA ASN A 218 -1.31 21.31 -3.65
C ASN A 218 -1.97 22.65 -3.24
N ILE A 219 -3.21 22.87 -3.66
CA ILE A 219 -4.00 24.06 -3.30
C ILE A 219 -4.17 24.15 -1.78
N SER A 220 -4.45 23.04 -1.11
CA SER A 220 -4.56 23.02 0.36
C SER A 220 -3.28 23.52 1.04
N THR A 221 -2.10 23.04 0.61
CA THR A 221 -0.83 23.49 1.18
C THR A 221 -0.51 24.95 0.87
N LYS A 222 -0.85 25.45 -0.33
CA LYS A 222 -0.68 26.86 -0.69
C LYS A 222 -1.61 27.75 0.15
N LEU A 223 -2.85 27.33 0.36
CA LEU A 223 -3.85 28.09 1.11
C LEU A 223 -3.49 28.25 2.60
N ILE A 224 -2.82 27.26 3.22
CA ILE A 224 -2.34 27.35 4.62
C ILE A 224 -1.43 28.57 4.82
N VAL A 225 -0.60 28.87 3.83
CA VAL A 225 0.43 29.92 3.87
C VAL A 225 -0.04 31.23 3.25
N PHE A 226 -1.01 31.17 2.34
CA PHE A 226 -1.51 32.33 1.63
C PHE A 226 -1.98 33.43 2.61
N GLN A 227 -1.41 34.62 2.49
CA GLN A 227 -1.54 35.71 3.47
C GLN A 227 -2.74 36.65 3.22
N ASN A 228 -3.63 36.35 2.26
CA ASN A 228 -4.76 37.23 1.97
C ASN A 228 -5.85 37.07 3.04
N ASN A 229 -6.22 38.19 3.68
CA ASN A 229 -7.20 38.28 4.76
C ASN A 229 -8.59 38.67 4.26
N SER A 230 -9.02 38.14 3.10
CA SER A 230 -10.42 38.31 2.69
C SER A 230 -11.33 37.51 3.64
N LEU A 231 -12.47 38.10 4.03
CA LEU A 231 -13.37 37.58 5.08
C LEU A 231 -13.98 36.20 4.78
N SER A 232 -13.91 35.70 3.54
CA SER A 232 -14.50 34.41 3.18
C SER A 232 -13.47 33.38 2.73
N LEU A 233 -13.51 32.20 3.35
CA LEU A 233 -12.64 31.07 3.04
C LEU A 233 -12.78 30.63 1.57
N MET A 234 -14.00 30.69 1.01
CA MET A 234 -14.27 30.37 -0.39
C MET A 234 -13.67 31.38 -1.38
N SER A 235 -13.66 32.69 -1.05
CA SER A 235 -12.97 33.67 -1.89
C SER A 235 -11.48 33.38 -1.91
N ASN A 236 -10.86 33.18 -0.74
CA ASN A 236 -9.44 32.84 -0.66
C ASN A 236 -9.07 31.57 -1.44
N LEU A 237 -9.97 30.57 -1.45
CA LEU A 237 -9.79 29.35 -2.26
C LEU A 237 -9.88 29.65 -3.77
N LYS A 238 -10.84 30.46 -4.20
CA LYS A 238 -10.98 30.85 -5.62
C LYS A 238 -9.77 31.68 -6.07
N ASP A 239 -9.35 32.63 -5.23
CA ASP A 239 -8.22 33.51 -5.50
C ASP A 239 -6.95 32.70 -5.64
N ILE A 240 -6.63 31.79 -4.71
CA ILE A 240 -5.39 31.00 -4.81
C ILE A 240 -5.37 30.11 -6.05
N VAL A 241 -6.52 29.57 -6.47
CA VAL A 241 -6.64 28.76 -7.69
C VAL A 241 -6.40 29.64 -8.93
N GLN A 242 -7.05 30.80 -8.98
CA GLN A 242 -6.91 31.74 -10.11
C GLN A 242 -5.49 32.30 -10.19
N LEU A 243 -4.89 32.70 -9.08
CA LEU A 243 -3.51 33.19 -9.03
C LEU A 243 -2.52 32.08 -9.40
N THR A 244 -2.68 30.86 -8.89
CA THR A 244 -1.81 29.73 -9.26
C THR A 244 -1.87 29.47 -10.77
N TYR A 245 -3.05 29.51 -11.36
CA TYR A 245 -3.21 29.33 -12.80
C TYR A 245 -2.60 30.50 -13.61
N LEU A 246 -2.78 31.74 -13.16
CA LEU A 246 -2.23 32.91 -13.84
C LEU A 246 -0.69 32.97 -13.83
N TYR A 247 -0.05 32.65 -12.71
CA TYR A 247 1.39 32.79 -12.55
C TYR A 247 2.18 31.51 -12.92
N ASP A 248 1.71 30.34 -12.49
CA ASP A 248 2.44 29.07 -12.68
C ASP A 248 1.81 28.16 -13.77
N GLY A 249 0.64 28.53 -14.29
CA GLY A 249 -0.13 27.70 -15.22
C GLY A 249 -0.60 26.37 -14.60
N VAL A 250 -0.81 25.37 -15.46
CA VAL A 250 -1.21 24.01 -15.04
C VAL A 250 -0.09 23.31 -14.26
N HIS A 251 1.18 23.62 -14.56
CA HIS A 251 2.31 23.00 -13.89
C HIS A 251 2.35 23.32 -12.39
N GLY A 252 1.92 24.54 -12.00
CA GLY A 252 1.85 24.95 -10.59
C GLY A 252 0.98 24.08 -9.70
N PHE A 253 -0.04 23.40 -10.25
CA PHE A 253 -0.91 22.48 -9.52
C PHE A 253 -0.26 21.10 -9.28
N PHE A 254 0.67 20.70 -10.15
CA PHE A 254 1.37 19.41 -10.09
C PHE A 254 2.80 19.54 -9.56
N ARG A 255 3.21 20.73 -9.15
CA ARG A 255 4.52 20.97 -8.54
C ARG A 255 4.64 20.18 -7.24
N GLY A 256 5.71 19.39 -7.13
CA GLY A 256 5.96 18.50 -5.99
C GLY A 256 5.31 17.11 -6.07
N LEU A 257 4.64 16.77 -7.17
CA LEU A 257 3.93 15.48 -7.32
C LEU A 257 4.88 14.29 -7.11
N ASN A 258 6.07 14.33 -7.70
CA ASN A 258 7.05 13.25 -7.59
C ASN A 258 7.41 12.95 -6.13
N ASN A 259 7.63 13.98 -5.30
CA ASN A 259 7.95 13.80 -3.89
C ASN A 259 6.77 13.17 -3.13
N TYR A 260 5.54 13.56 -3.45
CA TYR A 260 4.34 12.97 -2.86
C TYR A 260 4.19 11.49 -3.23
N LEU A 261 4.41 11.14 -4.50
CA LEU A 261 4.34 9.75 -4.96
C LEU A 261 5.43 8.89 -4.31
N LEU A 262 6.65 9.42 -4.15
CA LEU A 262 7.73 8.73 -3.45
C LEU A 262 7.40 8.45 -1.99
N ILE A 263 6.81 9.41 -1.26
CA ILE A 263 6.33 9.18 0.12
C ILE A 263 5.28 8.06 0.15
N GLN A 264 4.30 8.10 -0.76
CA GLN A 264 3.27 7.06 -0.82
C GLN A 264 3.86 5.68 -1.13
N SER A 265 4.91 5.63 -1.97
CA SER A 265 5.57 4.38 -2.34
C SER A 265 6.26 3.70 -1.16
N MET A 266 6.83 4.47 -0.22
CA MET A 266 7.54 3.92 0.94
C MET A 266 6.60 3.18 1.89
N GLU A 267 5.41 3.71 2.14
CA GLU A 267 4.37 3.02 2.91
C GLU A 267 3.96 1.69 2.23
N LYS A 268 3.98 1.62 0.89
CA LYS A 268 3.68 0.37 0.16
C LYS A 268 4.79 -0.65 0.22
N ILE A 269 6.04 -0.20 0.10
CA ILE A 269 7.20 -1.07 0.29
C ILE A 269 7.17 -1.68 1.69
N LEU A 270 6.83 -0.89 2.71
CA LEU A 270 6.65 -1.40 4.07
C LEU A 270 5.54 -2.45 4.16
N ASN A 271 4.36 -2.19 3.59
CA ASN A 271 3.26 -3.18 3.59
C ASN A 271 3.64 -4.47 2.86
N CYS A 272 4.38 -4.37 1.75
CA CYS A 272 4.88 -5.52 1.00
C CYS A 272 5.93 -6.31 1.80
N PHE A 273 6.85 -5.60 2.45
CA PHE A 273 7.84 -6.18 3.35
C PHE A 273 7.18 -6.94 4.49
N LEU A 274 6.20 -6.33 5.17
CA LEU A 274 5.43 -6.95 6.24
C LEU A 274 4.70 -8.21 5.78
N TYR A 275 4.04 -8.14 4.62
CA TYR A 275 3.38 -9.30 4.03
C TYR A 275 4.41 -10.41 3.77
N ARG A 276 5.54 -10.11 3.13
CA ARG A 276 6.55 -11.12 2.81
C ARG A 276 7.22 -11.71 4.06
N ALA A 277 7.44 -10.90 5.10
CA ALA A 277 8.17 -11.31 6.29
C ALA A 277 7.30 -12.05 7.32
N PHE A 278 6.01 -11.70 7.43
CA PHE A 278 5.15 -12.16 8.53
C PHE A 278 3.85 -12.85 8.10
N SER A 279 3.54 -12.96 6.81
CA SER A 279 2.30 -13.61 6.30
C SER A 279 2.12 -15.03 6.84
N ASP A 280 3.22 -15.78 6.99
CA ASP A 280 3.14 -17.22 7.27
C ASP A 280 3.42 -17.55 8.75
N SER A 281 3.83 -16.57 9.57
CA SER A 281 4.44 -16.80 10.88
C SER A 281 3.74 -16.13 12.06
N CYS A 282 2.80 -15.19 11.85
CA CYS A 282 2.20 -14.39 12.92
C CYS A 282 0.67 -14.25 12.79
N SER A 283 -0.01 -14.09 13.93
CA SER A 283 -1.43 -13.74 13.96
C SER A 283 -1.68 -12.33 13.41
N TYR A 284 -2.90 -12.10 12.90
CA TYR A 284 -3.28 -10.84 12.25
C TYR A 284 -3.08 -9.60 13.15
N GLU A 285 -3.46 -9.70 14.42
CA GLU A 285 -3.34 -8.60 15.39
C GLU A 285 -1.88 -8.22 15.67
N LYS A 286 -0.98 -9.22 15.73
CA LYS A 286 0.46 -8.98 15.88
C LYS A 286 1.03 -8.28 14.64
N VAL A 287 0.66 -8.71 13.43
CA VAL A 287 1.09 -8.05 12.18
C VAL A 287 0.59 -6.61 12.10
N LEU A 288 -0.65 -6.34 12.52
CA LEU A 288 -1.21 -4.99 12.56
C LEU A 288 -0.43 -4.09 13.52
N THR A 289 -0.08 -4.60 14.70
CA THR A 289 0.68 -3.83 15.69
C THR A 289 2.11 -3.55 15.19
N ILE A 290 2.80 -4.56 14.65
CA ILE A 290 4.12 -4.41 14.02
C ILE A 290 4.07 -3.36 12.89
N LYS A 291 3.01 -3.38 12.08
CA LYS A 291 2.79 -2.40 11.02
C LYS A 291 2.74 -0.97 11.55
N VAL A 292 2.00 -0.72 12.61
CA VAL A 292 1.87 0.62 13.21
C VAL A 292 3.23 1.12 13.72
N VAL A 293 3.98 0.26 14.41
CA VAL A 293 5.30 0.60 14.96
C VAL A 293 6.29 0.91 13.83
N LEU A 294 6.39 0.04 12.81
CA LEU A 294 7.31 0.25 11.70
C LEU A 294 6.91 1.43 10.80
N SER A 295 5.62 1.68 10.59
CA SER A 295 5.14 2.87 9.85
C SER A 295 5.51 4.15 10.60
N THR A 296 5.42 4.15 11.94
CA THR A 296 5.87 5.28 12.76
C THR A 296 7.38 5.53 12.63
N CYS A 297 8.19 4.46 12.64
CA CYS A 297 9.63 4.56 12.41
C CYS A 297 9.95 5.11 11.02
N LEU A 298 9.30 4.57 9.99
CA LEU A 298 9.48 4.99 8.61
C LEU A 298 9.14 6.48 8.45
N ASN A 299 8.01 6.93 8.99
CA ASN A 299 7.61 8.34 8.96
C ASN A 299 8.60 9.24 9.71
N THR A 300 9.18 8.76 10.81
CA THR A 300 10.22 9.49 11.55
C THR A 300 11.50 9.65 10.72
N ILE A 301 11.95 8.58 10.06
CA ILE A 301 13.11 8.61 9.15
C ILE A 301 12.85 9.49 7.93
N MET A 302 11.64 9.43 7.38
CA MET A 302 11.23 10.22 6.21
C MET A 302 10.85 11.66 6.53
N ALA A 303 10.79 12.06 7.80
CA ALA A 303 10.37 13.40 8.22
C ALA A 303 11.01 14.56 7.42
N PRO A 304 12.33 14.64 7.19
CA PRO A 304 12.94 15.73 6.43
C PRO A 304 12.50 15.74 4.97
N TYR A 305 12.28 14.55 4.39
CA TYR A 305 11.76 14.42 3.03
C TYR A 305 10.29 14.82 2.94
N ILE A 306 9.48 14.48 3.96
CA ILE A 306 8.09 14.95 4.08
C ILE A 306 8.06 16.49 4.18
N GLN A 307 8.95 17.09 4.98
CA GLN A 307 9.08 18.54 5.08
C GLN A 307 9.47 19.19 3.75
N TYR A 308 10.44 18.61 3.04
CA TYR A 308 10.80 19.06 1.69
C TYR A 308 9.63 18.92 0.70
N SER A 309 8.83 17.85 0.80
CA SER A 309 7.63 17.66 -0.02
C SER A 309 6.54 18.69 0.26
N ILE A 310 6.37 19.11 1.52
CA ILE A 310 5.50 20.24 1.89
C ILE A 310 6.02 21.54 1.25
N LEU A 311 7.32 21.81 1.34
CA LEU A 311 7.95 22.97 0.73
C LEU A 311 7.83 23.00 -0.79
N ASN A 312 8.13 21.89 -1.47
CA ASN A 312 8.08 21.83 -2.93
C ASN A 312 6.64 22.06 -3.47
N ARG A 313 5.61 21.72 -2.69
CA ARG A 313 4.20 21.98 -3.02
C ARG A 313 3.81 23.45 -2.90
N SER A 314 4.39 24.16 -1.93
CA SER A 314 4.05 25.56 -1.65
C SER A 314 4.87 26.57 -2.45
N GLN A 315 5.88 26.12 -3.19
CA GLN A 315 6.67 26.95 -4.10
C GLN A 315 5.83 27.41 -5.28
N SER A 316 5.91 28.70 -5.59
CA SER A 316 5.12 29.35 -6.65
C SER A 316 5.68 30.73 -6.95
N LEU A 317 5.44 31.23 -8.16
CA LEU A 317 5.73 32.62 -8.51
C LEU A 317 4.72 33.62 -7.93
N VAL A 318 3.60 33.13 -7.37
CA VAL A 318 2.58 33.97 -6.74
C VAL A 318 3.17 34.72 -5.53
N PRO A 319 2.98 36.06 -5.44
CA PRO A 319 3.40 36.84 -4.28
C PRO A 319 2.80 36.31 -2.96
N GLY A 320 3.61 36.27 -1.90
CA GLY A 320 3.20 35.74 -0.59
C GLY A 320 3.27 34.21 -0.46
N LEU A 321 3.65 33.48 -1.51
CA LEU A 321 3.96 32.04 -1.45
C LEU A 321 5.48 31.80 -1.30
N CYS A 322 5.89 30.53 -1.21
CA CYS A 322 7.28 30.19 -0.95
C CYS A 322 8.18 30.43 -2.17
N LYS A 323 9.39 30.93 -1.93
CA LYS A 323 10.44 31.06 -2.95
C LYS A 323 10.92 29.69 -3.41
N ASP A 324 11.30 29.64 -4.68
CA ASP A 324 11.90 28.45 -5.29
C ASP A 324 13.20 28.07 -4.58
N THR A 325 13.21 26.87 -4.02
CA THR A 325 14.36 26.31 -3.31
C THR A 325 14.68 24.92 -3.83
N THR A 326 15.97 24.71 -4.12
CA THR A 326 16.46 23.44 -4.65
C THR A 326 16.58 22.39 -3.55
N PHE A 327 16.51 21.10 -3.93
CA PHE A 327 16.67 19.97 -3.03
C PHE A 327 17.97 20.08 -2.20
N ASN A 328 19.09 20.32 -2.87
CA ASN A 328 20.40 20.42 -2.22
C ASN A 328 20.43 21.55 -1.20
N HIS A 329 19.90 22.73 -1.56
CA HIS A 329 19.89 23.88 -0.66
C HIS A 329 19.07 23.62 0.62
N PHE A 330 17.93 22.92 0.51
CA PHE A 330 17.13 22.55 1.67
C PHE A 330 17.90 21.59 2.61
N PHE A 331 18.47 20.52 2.06
CA PHE A 331 19.13 19.48 2.85
C PHE A 331 20.49 19.91 3.42
N CYS A 332 21.23 20.82 2.77
CA CYS A 332 22.45 21.40 3.32
C CYS A 332 22.18 22.26 4.56
N ASN A 333 21.05 22.97 4.59
CA ASN A 333 20.66 23.84 5.70
C ASN A 333 19.82 23.12 6.77
N PHE A 334 19.60 21.81 6.62
CA PHE A 334 18.77 21.04 7.52
C PHE A 334 19.51 20.69 8.82
N HIS A 335 18.79 20.70 9.95
CA HIS A 335 19.35 20.40 11.28
C HIS A 335 19.53 18.88 11.50
N TRP A 336 20.44 18.25 10.75
CA TRP A 336 20.68 16.81 10.78
C TRP A 336 21.01 16.25 12.17
N LYS A 337 21.79 16.97 12.99
CA LYS A 337 22.17 16.51 14.33
C LYS A 337 20.96 16.25 15.23
N SER A 338 20.03 17.23 15.29
CA SER A 338 18.82 17.10 16.09
C SER A 338 17.89 16.02 15.52
N HIS A 339 17.78 15.95 14.19
CA HIS A 339 16.95 14.94 13.56
C HIS A 339 17.45 13.51 13.80
N LEU A 340 18.74 13.25 13.62
CA LEU A 340 19.34 11.93 13.85
C LEU A 340 19.20 11.50 15.31
N SER A 341 19.32 12.44 16.25
CA SER A 341 19.03 12.18 17.68
C SER A 341 17.58 11.73 17.88
N ASN A 342 16.61 12.43 17.27
CA ASN A 342 15.20 12.06 17.37
C ASN A 342 14.90 10.70 16.73
N VAL A 343 15.51 10.39 15.58
CA VAL A 343 15.39 9.08 14.92
C VAL A 343 15.94 7.98 15.81
N SER A 344 17.10 8.20 16.43
CA SER A 344 17.70 7.22 17.35
C SER A 344 16.79 6.90 18.53
N VAL A 345 16.19 7.93 19.16
CA VAL A 345 15.24 7.74 20.27
C VAL A 345 13.97 7.02 19.78
N GLY A 346 13.44 7.42 18.62
CA GLY A 346 12.25 6.79 18.02
C GLY A 346 12.47 5.30 17.71
N LEU A 347 13.63 4.95 17.16
CA LEU A 347 14.01 3.56 16.89
C LEU A 347 14.20 2.75 18.18
N ALA A 348 14.77 3.34 19.23
CA ALA A 348 14.89 2.66 20.53
C ALA A 348 13.51 2.35 21.13
N VAL A 349 12.59 3.31 21.12
CA VAL A 349 11.21 3.11 21.60
C VAL A 349 10.48 2.04 20.78
N ALA A 350 10.62 2.08 19.46
CA ALA A 350 10.05 1.07 18.58
C ALA A 350 10.64 -0.33 18.82
N GLY A 351 11.95 -0.43 19.05
CA GLY A 351 12.62 -1.67 19.43
C GLY A 351 12.03 -2.26 20.72
N ILE A 352 11.84 -1.43 21.74
CA ILE A 352 11.20 -1.84 23.01
C ILE A 352 9.76 -2.31 22.75
N GLN A 353 8.97 -1.58 21.96
CA GLN A 353 7.61 -1.99 21.61
C GLN A 353 7.58 -3.33 20.88
N LEU A 354 8.48 -3.56 19.92
CA LEU A 354 8.59 -4.83 19.20
C LEU A 354 9.01 -5.98 20.11
N ILE A 355 9.91 -5.74 21.07
CA ILE A 355 10.30 -6.73 22.09
C ILE A 355 9.10 -7.08 22.97
N ILE A 356 8.34 -6.09 23.45
CA ILE A 356 7.11 -6.33 24.22
C ILE A 356 6.11 -7.19 23.42
N ILE A 357 5.94 -6.88 22.14
CA ILE A 357 5.05 -7.65 21.24
C ILE A 357 5.55 -9.10 21.05
N ALA A 358 6.87 -9.30 20.99
CA ALA A 358 7.47 -10.63 20.87
C ALA A 358 7.34 -11.44 22.17
N LEU A 359 7.37 -10.78 23.34
CA LEU A 359 7.24 -11.40 24.66
C LEU A 359 5.79 -11.66 25.07
N LEU A 360 4.80 -11.00 24.45
CA LEU A 360 3.40 -11.31 24.64
C LEU A 360 3.14 -12.77 24.22
N PRO A 361 2.59 -13.62 25.12
CA PRO A 361 2.40 -15.04 24.86
C PRO A 361 1.62 -15.26 23.55
N ARG A 362 1.82 -16.43 22.92
CA ARG A 362 0.96 -16.84 21.83
C ARG A 362 -0.46 -16.86 22.38
N ASP A 363 -1.36 -16.10 21.77
CA ASP A 363 -2.78 -16.29 21.99
C ASP A 363 -3.03 -17.79 21.80
N THR A 364 -3.58 -18.43 22.82
CA THR A 364 -4.10 -19.79 22.67
C THR A 364 -4.99 -19.80 21.44
N PRO A 365 -4.89 -20.79 20.56
CA PRO A 365 -5.80 -20.87 19.43
C PRO A 365 -7.20 -20.83 20.02
N LYS A 366 -7.96 -19.77 19.70
CA LYS A 366 -9.40 -19.82 19.86
C LYS A 366 -9.80 -21.06 19.09
N SER A 367 -10.31 -22.03 19.82
CA SER A 367 -11.00 -23.21 19.32
C SER A 367 -11.73 -22.88 18.01
N ASP A 368 -11.52 -23.71 17.01
CA ASP A 368 -12.25 -23.77 15.73
C ASP A 368 -13.73 -24.12 15.92
N GLU A 369 -14.42 -23.45 16.85
CA GLU A 369 -15.86 -23.58 17.05
C GLU A 369 -16.43 -22.17 17.18
N VAL A 370 -17.54 -21.93 16.47
CA VAL A 370 -18.29 -20.68 16.32
C VAL A 370 -17.84 -19.76 15.17
N VAL A 371 -17.87 -20.26 13.92
CA VAL A 371 -18.54 -19.60 12.77
C VAL A 371 -18.93 -20.69 11.73
N ASP A 372 -19.80 -21.62 12.10
CA ASP A 372 -20.50 -22.51 11.15
C ASP A 372 -22.02 -22.55 11.42
N GLN A 373 -22.55 -21.52 12.07
CA GLN A 373 -23.99 -21.31 12.26
C GLN A 373 -24.33 -19.85 11.98
N GLU A 374 -24.48 -19.52 10.70
CA GLU A 374 -25.45 -18.51 10.21
C GLU A 374 -25.38 -18.47 8.67
N LYS A 375 -25.51 -19.64 8.06
CA LYS A 375 -26.01 -19.81 6.71
C LYS A 375 -26.97 -20.97 6.78
N ASP A 376 -28.23 -20.62 6.96
CA ASP A 376 -29.42 -21.32 6.53
C ASP A 376 -30.51 -21.00 7.55
N GLU A 377 -31.25 -19.93 7.30
CA GLU A 377 -32.71 -20.02 7.25
C GLU A 377 -33.31 -18.71 6.73
N TYR A 378 -34.20 -18.91 5.77
CA TYR A 378 -35.13 -17.97 5.16
C TYR A 378 -35.70 -16.95 6.16
N PHE A 379 -35.50 -15.64 5.91
CA PHE A 379 -36.51 -14.60 5.62
C PHE A 379 -35.86 -13.21 5.57
#